data_AF-A0A947RB68-F1
#
_entry.id   AF-A0A947RB68-F1
#
_cell.length_a   1.000
_cell.length_b   1.000
_cell.length_c   1.000
_cell.angle_alpha   90.00
_cell.angle_beta   90.00
_cell.angle_gamma   90.00
#
_symmetry.space_group_name_H-M   'P 1'
#
loop_
_entity.id
_entity.type
_entity.pdbx_description
1 polymer ?
#
loop_
_entity_poly.entity_id
_entity_poly.type
_entity_poly.pdbx_seq_one_letter_code
_entity_poly.pdbx_strand_id
1 'polypeptide(L)'
;MINFFNKFKIPTLLGLGIILLGTISGFYLVLREQVFLSQAAPNLTPQNIAITNIADDSAVISWQTKNAANSFITYGQNNPGEQTALDNRDGDPTEPNDTGLKPRLTHYVTLKNLLPGTSYLFKITSGKLTSEVMKFNTANPLVDHTRFTPIIGSVVDGNNPLNDGVVYLSIQGAVTQSSLIKTGGNFLIPISQIRKADLSDIFPLTEELIAKLTINSDKGNASVIFNLQNNPIPLPSIKLGQDLDLTIPFKTPTPSSTIKDLDKYDLNNDGKINAADHAIVLQNFGKNPKDKKADLNEDGVVDQKDLYLMAQKTKELGSQ
;
A
#
# COMPACT_ATOMS: atom_id res chain seq x y z
N MET A 1 -7.66 -81.99 38.12
CA MET A 1 -7.44 -81.30 36.83
C MET A 1 -8.75 -81.34 36.05
N ILE A 2 -9.51 -80.23 36.05
CA ILE A 2 -10.81 -80.14 35.38
C ILE A 2 -10.58 -79.62 33.95
N ASN A 3 -10.81 -80.47 32.96
CA ASN A 3 -10.82 -80.12 31.53
C ASN A 3 -12.04 -79.23 31.23
N PHE A 4 -11.87 -77.91 31.29
CA PHE A 4 -12.97 -76.94 31.12
C PHE A 4 -13.32 -76.64 29.64
N PHE A 5 -12.57 -77.15 28.67
CA PHE A 5 -12.71 -76.73 27.25
C PHE A 5 -13.47 -77.68 26.33
N ASN A 6 -14.04 -78.79 26.82
CA ASN A 6 -14.60 -79.82 25.93
C ASN A 6 -16.15 -79.87 25.80
N LYS A 7 -16.88 -78.80 26.14
CA LYS A 7 -18.36 -78.77 26.00
C LYS A 7 -19.02 -77.48 25.50
N PHE A 8 -18.28 -76.44 25.09
CA PHE A 8 -18.90 -75.26 24.46
C PHE A 8 -18.98 -75.43 22.94
N LYS A 9 -20.03 -76.12 22.47
CA LYS A 9 -20.39 -76.13 21.05
C LYS A 9 -21.21 -74.89 20.76
N ILE A 10 -20.65 -73.91 20.08
CA ILE A 10 -21.43 -72.79 19.55
C ILE A 10 -22.34 -73.39 18.46
N PRO A 11 -23.68 -73.26 18.57
CA PRO A 11 -24.57 -73.68 17.51
C PRO A 11 -24.15 -73.02 16.20
N THR A 12 -23.99 -73.79 15.12
CA THR A 12 -23.45 -73.30 13.84
C THR A 12 -24.17 -72.05 13.34
N LEU A 13 -25.48 -71.93 13.62
CA LEU A 13 -26.31 -70.77 13.32
C LEU A 13 -25.88 -69.50 14.07
N LEU A 14 -25.49 -69.62 15.35
CA LEU A 14 -24.97 -68.49 16.14
C LEU A 14 -23.59 -68.05 15.65
N GLY A 15 -22.72 -68.99 15.30
CA GLY A 15 -21.42 -68.69 14.69
C GLY A 15 -21.56 -67.95 13.35
N LEU A 16 -22.46 -68.43 12.47
CA LEU A 16 -22.75 -67.76 11.20
C LEU A 16 -23.33 -66.36 11.38
N GLY A 17 -24.22 -66.19 12.37
CA GLY A 17 -24.83 -64.90 12.67
C GLY A 17 -23.80 -63.84 13.08
N ILE A 18 -22.83 -64.21 13.91
CA ILE A 18 -21.74 -63.31 14.34
C ILE A 18 -20.84 -62.95 13.15
N ILE A 19 -20.51 -63.93 12.30
CA ILE A 19 -19.71 -63.67 11.09
C ILE A 19 -20.44 -62.73 10.15
N LEU A 20 -21.74 -62.94 9.91
CA LEU A 20 -22.54 -62.09 9.03
C LEU A 20 -22.63 -60.66 9.57
N LEU A 21 -22.91 -60.50 10.87
CA LEU A 21 -22.94 -59.20 11.54
C LEU A 21 -21.59 -58.48 11.49
N GLY A 22 -20.49 -59.21 11.73
CA GLY A 22 -19.14 -58.68 11.63
C GLY A 22 -18.79 -58.24 10.21
N THR A 23 -19.21 -59.01 9.20
CA THR A 23 -18.97 -58.68 7.79
C THR A 23 -19.76 -57.45 7.35
N ILE A 24 -21.04 -57.36 7.73
CA ILE A 24 -21.89 -56.18 7.45
C ILE A 24 -21.32 -54.94 8.13
N SER A 25 -20.92 -55.06 9.39
CA SER A 25 -20.34 -53.95 10.16
C SER A 25 -18.99 -53.51 9.59
N GLY A 26 -18.14 -54.46 9.21
CA GLY A 26 -16.87 -54.19 8.57
C GLY A 26 -17.05 -53.49 7.22
N PHE A 27 -17.98 -53.98 6.39
CA PHE A 27 -18.32 -53.37 5.11
C PHE A 27 -18.88 -51.95 5.29
N TYR A 28 -19.76 -51.75 6.28
CA TYR A 28 -20.29 -50.42 6.64
C TYR A 28 -19.19 -49.44 7.08
N LEU A 29 -18.22 -49.89 7.86
CA LEU A 29 -17.09 -49.06 8.30
C LEU A 29 -16.10 -48.76 7.18
N VAL A 30 -15.88 -49.70 6.25
CA VAL A 30 -15.02 -49.51 5.07
C VAL A 30 -15.66 -48.58 4.03
N LEU A 31 -16.98 -48.65 3.85
CA LEU A 31 -17.71 -47.77 2.93
C LEU A 31 -17.89 -46.33 3.47
N ARG A 32 -17.69 -46.10 4.77
CA ARG A 32 -17.53 -44.74 5.29
C ARG A 32 -16.16 -44.24 4.88
N GLU A 33 -16.07 -43.64 3.71
CA GLU A 33 -14.90 -42.88 3.28
C GLU A 33 -14.48 -41.93 4.40
N GLN A 34 -13.35 -42.21 5.06
CA GLN A 34 -12.69 -41.24 5.92
C GLN A 34 -12.06 -40.21 5.00
N VAL A 35 -12.85 -39.20 4.62
CA VAL A 35 -12.34 -38.07 3.86
C VAL A 35 -11.42 -37.28 4.79
N PHE A 36 -10.14 -37.67 4.85
CA PHE A 36 -9.09 -36.85 5.44
C PHE A 36 -8.84 -35.67 4.51
N LEU A 37 -9.68 -34.64 4.64
CA LEU A 37 -9.41 -33.33 4.05
C LEU A 37 -8.19 -32.73 4.77
N SER A 38 -7.00 -33.07 4.28
CA SER A 38 -5.77 -32.38 4.67
C SER A 38 -5.81 -30.98 4.07
N GLN A 39 -6.32 -30.01 4.83
CA GLN A 39 -6.19 -28.60 4.49
C GLN A 39 -4.81 -28.12 4.94
N ALA A 40 -4.02 -27.58 4.01
CA ALA A 40 -2.75 -26.94 4.36
C ALA A 40 -3.04 -25.77 5.32
N ALA A 41 -2.27 -25.68 6.41
CA ALA A 41 -2.38 -24.55 7.32
C ALA A 41 -2.08 -23.24 6.58
N PRO A 42 -2.81 -22.13 6.87
CA PRO A 42 -2.57 -20.85 6.22
C PRO A 42 -1.14 -20.37 6.47
N ASN A 43 -0.49 -19.87 5.43
CA ASN A 43 0.88 -19.32 5.55
C ASN A 43 0.81 -17.92 6.18
N LEU A 44 1.22 -17.84 7.44
CA LEU A 44 1.24 -16.60 8.23
C LEU A 44 2.65 -16.02 8.41
N THR A 45 3.64 -16.52 7.64
CA THR A 45 5.05 -16.14 7.80
C THR A 45 5.24 -14.65 7.46
N PRO A 46 5.80 -13.84 8.38
CA PRO A 46 6.16 -12.45 8.12
C PRO A 46 7.12 -12.34 6.93
N GLN A 47 6.82 -11.43 6.00
CA GLN A 47 7.58 -11.13 4.79
C GLN A 47 7.70 -9.61 4.64
N ASN A 48 8.63 -9.16 3.80
CA ASN A 48 8.86 -7.73 3.53
C ASN A 48 9.06 -6.91 4.82
N ILE A 49 9.84 -7.47 5.75
CA ILE A 49 10.09 -6.83 7.05
C ILE A 49 10.96 -5.60 6.82
N ALA A 50 10.47 -4.43 7.25
CA ALA A 50 11.15 -3.17 7.14
C ALA A 50 11.27 -2.50 8.51
N ILE A 51 12.44 -1.92 8.78
CA ILE A 51 12.71 -1.10 9.96
C ILE A 51 12.94 0.32 9.47
N THR A 52 12.10 1.24 9.91
CA THR A 52 12.00 2.60 9.39
C THR A 52 11.80 3.60 10.52
N ASN A 53 11.84 4.90 10.23
CA ASN A 53 11.58 5.98 11.19
C ASN A 53 12.43 5.83 12.46
N ILE A 54 13.69 5.41 12.31
CA ILE A 54 14.58 5.20 13.45
C ILE A 54 14.96 6.57 14.03
N ALA A 55 14.51 6.81 15.25
CA ALA A 55 14.88 7.94 16.08
C ALA A 55 15.75 7.46 17.25
N ASP A 56 16.00 8.34 18.20
CA ASP A 56 16.69 8.04 19.45
C ASP A 56 15.80 7.34 20.48
N ASP A 57 14.49 7.59 20.45
CA ASP A 57 13.53 7.04 21.42
C ASP A 57 12.49 6.10 20.79
N SER A 58 12.55 5.90 19.47
CA SER A 58 11.52 5.19 18.74
C SER A 58 12.03 4.58 17.44
N ALA A 59 11.32 3.55 16.98
CA ALA A 59 11.52 2.94 15.67
C ALA A 59 10.21 2.33 15.19
N VAL A 60 10.04 2.25 13.86
CA VAL A 60 8.89 1.60 13.25
C VAL A 60 9.33 0.28 12.62
N ILE A 61 8.55 -0.76 12.86
CA ILE A 61 8.72 -2.05 12.21
C ILE A 61 7.42 -2.40 11.49
N SER A 62 7.53 -2.72 10.21
CA SER A 62 6.40 -3.12 9.37
C SER A 62 6.70 -4.42 8.63
N TRP A 63 5.67 -5.19 8.33
CA TRP A 63 5.77 -6.45 7.60
C TRP A 63 4.43 -6.81 6.97
N GLN A 64 4.44 -7.87 6.18
CA GLN A 64 3.24 -8.45 5.58
C GLN A 64 3.16 -9.95 5.78
N THR A 65 1.94 -10.48 5.68
CA THR A 65 1.65 -11.90 5.66
C THR A 65 0.82 -12.24 4.43
N LYS A 66 0.89 -13.49 3.96
CA LYS A 66 0.09 -13.94 2.81
C LYS A 66 -1.40 -14.10 3.14
N ASN A 67 -1.72 -14.33 4.41
CA ASN A 67 -3.08 -14.43 4.91
C ASN A 67 -3.21 -13.56 6.15
N ALA A 68 -4.40 -13.00 6.38
CA ALA A 68 -4.64 -12.11 7.50
C ALA A 68 -4.32 -12.83 8.83
N ALA A 69 -3.46 -12.22 9.65
CA ALA A 69 -2.96 -12.82 10.88
C ALA A 69 -3.07 -11.87 12.06
N ASN A 70 -3.33 -12.40 13.25
CA ASN A 70 -3.09 -11.67 14.48
C ASN A 70 -1.57 -11.66 14.71
N SER A 71 -0.96 -10.48 14.68
CA SER A 71 0.50 -10.38 14.73
C SER A 71 0.95 -9.21 15.61
N PHE A 72 2.04 -9.43 16.33
CA PHE A 72 2.63 -8.49 17.27
C PHE A 72 4.14 -8.66 17.31
N ILE A 73 4.82 -7.68 17.89
CA ILE A 73 6.27 -7.70 18.11
C ILE A 73 6.55 -7.91 19.59
N THR A 74 7.55 -8.73 19.88
CA THR A 74 8.22 -8.71 21.18
C THR A 74 9.64 -8.18 21.00
N TYR A 75 10.12 -7.37 21.93
CA TYR A 75 11.43 -6.73 21.85
C TYR A 75 12.05 -6.49 23.23
N GLY A 76 13.36 -6.22 23.25
CA GLY A 76 14.11 -5.90 24.46
C GLY A 76 15.60 -5.71 24.19
N GLN A 77 16.36 -5.29 25.20
CA GLN A 77 17.80 -5.00 25.03
C GLN A 77 18.63 -6.28 25.10
N ASN A 78 18.33 -7.15 26.07
CA ASN A 78 19.06 -8.40 26.28
C ASN A 78 18.26 -9.61 25.80
N ASN A 79 16.93 -9.53 25.91
CA ASN A 79 16.01 -10.57 25.51
C ASN A 79 14.83 -9.97 24.71
N PRO A 80 14.53 -10.45 23.49
CA PRO A 80 13.40 -9.98 22.70
C PRO A 80 12.03 -10.30 23.31
N GLY A 81 11.93 -10.94 24.48
CA GLY A 81 10.68 -11.21 25.20
C GLY A 81 10.36 -10.24 26.33
N GLU A 82 11.16 -9.18 26.53
CA GLU A 82 11.00 -8.24 27.65
C GLU A 82 9.73 -7.38 27.53
N GLN A 83 9.40 -6.95 26.30
CA GLN A 83 8.29 -6.05 26.02
C GLN A 83 7.49 -6.55 24.82
N THR A 84 6.21 -6.16 24.75
CA THR A 84 5.31 -6.47 23.65
C THR A 84 4.75 -5.17 23.05
N ALA A 85 4.71 -5.10 21.73
CA ALA A 85 4.08 -4.01 20.99
C ALA A 85 3.08 -4.57 19.96
N LEU A 86 1.91 -3.93 19.89
CA LEU A 86 0.82 -4.28 18.99
C LEU A 86 0.84 -3.38 17.77
N ASP A 87 0.09 -3.76 16.73
CA ASP A 87 -0.12 -2.90 15.56
C ASP A 87 -0.71 -1.54 15.99
N ASN A 88 -0.28 -0.46 15.35
CA ASN A 88 -0.74 0.90 15.70
C ASN A 88 -2.25 1.10 15.54
N ARG A 89 -2.94 0.22 14.81
CA ARG A 89 -4.41 0.23 14.64
C ARG A 89 -5.14 -0.66 15.64
N ASP A 90 -4.42 -1.34 16.52
CA ASP A 90 -4.97 -2.27 17.49
C ASP A 90 -4.83 -1.71 18.91
N GLY A 91 -5.77 -2.07 19.79
CA GLY A 91 -5.75 -1.63 21.19
C GLY A 91 -6.22 -0.19 21.39
N ASP A 92 -7.22 0.25 20.62
CA ASP A 92 -7.86 1.55 20.80
C ASP A 92 -8.46 1.65 22.23
N PRO A 93 -7.92 2.52 23.11
CA PRO A 93 -8.43 2.68 24.47
C PRO A 93 -9.84 3.28 24.52
N THR A 94 -10.36 3.78 23.40
CA THR A 94 -11.73 4.32 23.28
C THR A 94 -12.77 3.26 22.90
N GLU A 95 -12.35 2.05 22.56
CA GLU A 95 -13.22 0.93 22.20
C GLU A 95 -13.18 -0.17 23.27
N PRO A 96 -14.15 -0.20 24.22
CA PRO A 96 -14.12 -1.08 25.39
C PRO A 96 -14.12 -2.59 25.07
N ASN A 97 -14.47 -2.94 23.84
CA ASN A 97 -14.55 -4.32 23.35
C ASN A 97 -13.44 -4.66 22.34
N ASP A 98 -12.44 -3.80 22.14
CA ASP A 98 -11.31 -4.12 21.28
C ASP A 98 -10.44 -5.20 21.96
N THR A 99 -10.48 -6.42 21.41
CA THR A 99 -9.68 -7.55 21.91
C THR A 99 -8.18 -7.39 21.63
N GLY A 100 -7.72 -6.22 21.18
CA GLY A 100 -6.32 -5.80 21.13
C GLY A 100 -5.50 -6.42 20.00
N LEU A 101 -6.02 -7.42 19.31
CA LEU A 101 -5.39 -8.02 18.13
C LEU A 101 -6.45 -8.30 17.08
N LYS A 102 -6.30 -7.67 15.91
CA LYS A 102 -7.17 -7.89 14.76
C LYS A 102 -6.37 -8.49 13.61
N PRO A 103 -6.93 -9.46 12.86
CA PRO A 103 -6.20 -10.08 11.76
C PRO A 103 -5.99 -9.09 10.62
N ARG A 104 -4.75 -8.98 10.13
CA ARG A 104 -4.36 -8.08 9.03
C ARG A 104 -3.35 -8.74 8.10
N LEU A 105 -3.29 -8.25 6.86
CA LEU A 105 -2.28 -8.67 5.88
C LEU A 105 -1.02 -7.81 5.98
N THR A 106 -1.18 -6.53 6.30
CA THR A 106 -0.09 -5.59 6.49
C THR A 106 -0.08 -5.16 7.94
N HIS A 107 1.11 -5.10 8.54
CA HIS A 107 1.30 -4.74 9.93
C HIS A 107 2.27 -3.56 10.06
N TYR A 108 1.98 -2.67 11.00
CA TYR A 108 2.75 -1.45 11.24
C TYR A 108 2.79 -1.15 12.74
N VAL A 109 3.96 -1.32 13.34
CA VAL A 109 4.17 -1.17 14.79
C VAL A 109 5.19 -0.08 15.05
N THR A 110 4.85 0.85 15.95
CA THR A 110 5.79 1.84 16.47
C THR A 110 6.24 1.46 17.87
N LEU A 111 7.53 1.18 18.01
CA LEU A 111 8.19 1.02 19.30
C LEU A 111 8.52 2.43 19.83
N LYS A 112 8.16 2.70 21.09
CA LYS A 112 8.29 4.02 21.74
C LYS A 112 9.01 3.87 23.07
N ASN A 113 9.49 5.00 23.61
CA ASN A 113 10.19 5.05 24.90
C ASN A 113 11.44 4.16 24.94
N LEU A 114 12.14 4.05 23.80
CA LEU A 114 13.41 3.36 23.70
C LEU A 114 14.52 4.23 24.29
N LEU A 115 15.61 3.59 24.70
CA LEU A 115 16.81 4.31 25.12
C LEU A 115 17.61 4.76 23.89
N PRO A 116 18.17 5.98 23.88
CA PRO A 116 19.05 6.45 22.81
C PRO A 116 20.32 5.62 22.64
N GLY A 117 20.85 5.57 21.42
CA GLY A 117 22.12 4.92 21.07
C GLY A 117 22.22 3.45 21.46
N THR A 118 21.07 2.75 21.51
CA THR A 118 20.94 1.43 22.12
C THR A 118 20.54 0.38 21.09
N SER A 119 21.18 -0.79 21.17
CA SER A 119 20.81 -1.97 20.37
C SER A 119 19.62 -2.68 21.01
N TYR A 120 18.61 -2.99 20.20
CA TYR A 120 17.44 -3.77 20.58
C TYR A 120 17.35 -5.05 19.73
N LEU A 121 16.91 -6.12 20.37
CA LEU A 121 16.53 -7.38 19.76
C LEU A 121 15.01 -7.46 19.65
N PHE A 122 14.49 -8.00 18.55
CA PHE A 122 13.06 -8.21 18.39
C PHE A 122 12.72 -9.50 17.63
N LYS A 123 11.49 -9.95 17.81
CA LYS A 123 10.85 -11.04 17.06
C LYS A 123 9.44 -10.62 16.66
N ILE A 124 8.99 -11.11 15.50
CA ILE A 124 7.62 -10.96 15.05
C ILE A 124 6.89 -12.28 15.29
N THR A 125 5.76 -12.22 15.99
CA THR A 125 4.88 -13.38 16.15
C THR A 125 3.61 -13.17 15.34
N SER A 126 3.27 -14.13 14.48
CA SER A 126 2.13 -14.10 13.58
C SER A 126 1.35 -15.42 13.72
N GLY A 127 0.20 -15.37 14.38
CA GLY A 127 -0.51 -16.57 14.81
C GLY A 127 0.37 -17.46 15.72
N LYS A 128 0.75 -18.64 15.22
CA LYS A 128 1.63 -19.59 15.93
C LYS A 128 3.09 -19.57 15.44
N LEU A 129 3.39 -18.75 14.43
CA LEU A 129 4.72 -18.64 13.85
C LEU A 129 5.46 -17.48 14.50
N THR A 130 6.74 -17.68 14.80
CA THR A 130 7.63 -16.63 15.28
C THR A 130 8.82 -16.53 14.33
N SER A 131 9.21 -15.30 13.99
CA SER A 131 10.39 -15.05 13.17
C SER A 131 11.69 -15.37 13.91
N GLU A 132 12.79 -15.38 13.16
CA GLU A 132 14.13 -15.29 13.74
C GLU A 132 14.31 -14.00 14.56
N VAL A 133 15.31 -14.00 15.46
CA VAL A 133 15.72 -12.79 16.18
C VAL A 133 16.37 -11.83 15.20
N MET A 134 15.86 -10.60 15.16
CA MET A 134 16.45 -9.50 14.42
C MET A 134 16.90 -8.40 15.38
N LYS A 135 17.72 -7.47 14.87
CA LYS A 135 18.27 -6.36 15.66
C LYS A 135 18.15 -5.03 14.93
N PHE A 136 18.02 -3.96 15.70
CA PHE A 136 18.17 -2.59 15.23
C PHE A 136 18.81 -1.73 16.32
N ASN A 137 19.33 -0.58 15.94
CA ASN A 137 19.88 0.39 16.88
C ASN A 137 19.01 1.64 16.84
N THR A 138 18.73 2.23 18.01
CA THR A 138 18.28 3.61 18.09
C THR A 138 19.45 4.55 17.86
N ALA A 139 19.14 5.76 17.40
CA ALA A 139 20.14 6.78 17.16
C ALA A 139 20.52 7.53 18.45
N ASN A 140 21.57 8.34 18.40
CA ASN A 140 21.89 9.25 19.49
C ASN A 140 20.91 10.44 19.55
N PRO A 141 20.69 11.06 20.73
CA PRO A 141 19.82 12.22 20.85
C PRO A 141 20.29 13.36 19.96
N LEU A 142 19.35 14.07 19.35
CA LEU A 142 19.62 15.27 18.57
C LEU A 142 19.16 16.51 19.33
N VAL A 143 19.88 17.61 19.15
CA VAL A 143 19.49 18.93 19.66
C VAL A 143 18.89 19.80 18.55
N ASP A 144 19.07 19.40 17.28
CA ASP A 144 18.69 20.21 16.13
C ASP A 144 17.42 19.69 15.43
N HIS A 145 16.65 20.62 14.89
CA HIS A 145 15.41 20.34 14.17
C HIS A 145 15.40 21.10 12.85
N THR A 146 15.29 20.36 11.75
CA THR A 146 15.19 20.98 10.43
C THR A 146 13.74 21.40 10.15
N ARG A 147 13.54 22.51 9.44
CA ARG A 147 12.21 23.06 9.12
C ARG A 147 11.68 22.54 7.78
N PHE A 148 11.66 21.23 7.60
CA PHE A 148 11.07 20.64 6.38
C PHE A 148 9.59 20.36 6.56
N THR A 149 8.82 20.66 5.53
CA THR A 149 7.42 20.26 5.44
C THR A 149 7.34 18.74 5.26
N PRO A 150 6.37 18.08 5.91
CA PRO A 150 6.17 16.65 5.71
C PRO A 150 5.75 16.36 4.26
N ILE A 151 6.06 15.16 3.79
CA ILE A 151 5.59 14.69 2.50
C ILE A 151 4.14 14.23 2.68
N ILE A 152 3.24 14.85 1.92
CA ILE A 152 1.80 14.59 1.97
C ILE A 152 1.37 14.07 0.61
N GLY A 153 0.54 13.03 0.59
CA GLY A 153 -0.06 12.52 -0.62
C GLY A 153 -1.27 11.64 -0.34
N SER A 154 -1.87 11.16 -1.42
CA SER A 154 -2.99 10.24 -1.37
C SER A 154 -2.78 9.06 -2.32
N VAL A 155 -3.33 7.91 -1.95
CA VAL A 155 -3.28 6.67 -2.74
C VAL A 155 -4.70 6.20 -3.04
N VAL A 156 -4.94 5.80 -4.29
CA VAL A 156 -6.21 5.27 -4.76
C VAL A 156 -6.06 3.88 -5.40
N ASP A 157 -7.07 3.05 -5.17
CA ASP A 157 -7.32 1.78 -5.84
C ASP A 157 -8.41 2.01 -6.92
N GLY A 158 -7.99 2.16 -8.18
CA GLY A 158 -8.86 2.65 -9.24
C GLY A 158 -9.33 4.08 -8.95
N ASN A 159 -10.61 4.23 -8.62
CA ASN A 159 -11.22 5.52 -8.24
C ASN A 159 -11.52 5.63 -6.74
N ASN A 160 -11.27 4.57 -5.96
CA ASN A 160 -11.58 4.54 -4.54
C ASN A 160 -10.33 4.84 -3.71
N PRO A 161 -10.43 5.60 -2.61
CA PRO A 161 -9.30 5.76 -1.70
C PRO A 161 -8.83 4.42 -1.12
N LEU A 162 -7.51 4.25 -1.04
CA LEU A 162 -6.92 3.06 -0.43
C LEU A 162 -6.98 3.19 1.10
N ASN A 163 -7.56 2.21 1.80
CA ASN A 163 -7.79 2.31 3.25
C ASN A 163 -6.76 1.57 4.11
N ASP A 164 -5.88 0.78 3.48
CA ASP A 164 -4.82 0.03 4.16
C ASP A 164 -3.58 -0.04 3.26
N GLY A 165 -2.40 0.00 3.89
CA GLY A 165 -1.11 -0.03 3.22
C GLY A 165 -0.08 0.82 3.94
N VAL A 166 1.18 0.66 3.55
CA VAL A 166 2.31 1.42 4.07
C VAL A 166 3.01 2.10 2.91
N VAL A 167 3.31 3.37 3.08
CA VAL A 167 4.14 4.15 2.16
C VAL A 167 5.53 4.23 2.75
N TYR A 168 6.54 3.89 1.96
CA TYR A 168 7.95 3.96 2.30
C TYR A 168 8.63 5.05 1.49
N LEU A 169 9.31 5.98 2.14
CA LEU A 169 10.15 7.00 1.53
C LEU A 169 11.62 6.58 1.63
N SER A 170 12.25 6.40 0.48
CA SER A 170 13.68 6.14 0.36
C SER A 170 14.39 7.33 -0.26
N ILE A 171 15.48 7.75 0.37
CA ILE A 171 16.42 8.75 -0.14
C ILE A 171 17.82 8.14 0.01
N GLN A 172 18.66 8.26 -1.01
CA GLN A 172 19.99 7.66 -0.97
C GLN A 172 20.81 8.22 0.20
N GLY A 173 21.33 7.33 1.05
CA GLY A 173 22.14 7.70 2.22
C GLY A 173 21.34 8.05 3.48
N ALA A 174 20.02 8.07 3.41
CA ALA A 174 19.13 8.32 4.55
C ALA A 174 18.50 7.03 5.09
N VAL A 175 18.07 7.06 6.35
CA VAL A 175 17.16 6.05 6.90
C VAL A 175 15.82 6.15 6.20
N THR A 176 15.33 5.02 5.70
CA THR A 176 13.99 4.90 5.12
C THR A 176 12.94 5.39 6.11
N GLN A 177 12.08 6.28 5.66
CA GLN A 177 10.90 6.69 6.40
C GLN A 177 9.68 5.93 5.90
N SER A 178 8.63 5.89 6.71
CA SER A 178 7.37 5.26 6.38
C SER A 178 6.21 5.94 7.09
N SER A 179 5.02 5.73 6.54
CA SER A 179 3.75 6.07 7.17
C SER A 179 2.72 5.03 6.78
N LEU A 180 1.83 4.74 7.71
CA LEU A 180 0.59 4.05 7.42
C LEU A 180 -0.32 4.93 6.54
N ILE A 181 -1.01 4.31 5.58
CA ILE A 181 -2.10 4.93 4.83
C ILE A 181 -3.35 4.91 5.70
N LYS A 182 -3.95 6.08 5.92
CA LYS A 182 -5.14 6.22 6.75
C LYS A 182 -6.41 6.00 5.92
N THR A 183 -7.53 5.81 6.60
CA THR A 183 -8.86 5.83 5.97
C THR A 183 -9.01 7.08 5.11
N GLY A 184 -9.42 6.90 3.84
CA GLY A 184 -9.47 7.98 2.86
C GLY A 184 -8.21 8.16 2.01
N GLY A 185 -7.25 7.22 2.03
CA GLY A 185 -6.13 7.19 1.09
C GLY A 185 -4.94 8.07 1.45
N ASN A 186 -5.06 8.90 2.49
CA ASN A 186 -4.07 9.92 2.80
C ASN A 186 -2.91 9.35 3.64
N PHE A 187 -1.71 9.83 3.38
CA PHE A 187 -0.52 9.57 4.19
C PHE A 187 0.26 10.85 4.45
N LEU A 188 1.06 10.84 5.52
CA LEU A 188 1.93 11.95 5.90
C LEU A 188 3.23 11.36 6.45
N ILE A 189 4.35 11.64 5.79
CA ILE A 189 5.68 11.22 6.23
C ILE A 189 6.43 12.45 6.75
N PRO A 190 6.68 12.55 8.07
CA PRO A 190 7.55 13.58 8.63
C PRO A 190 8.98 13.37 8.15
N ILE A 191 9.61 14.44 7.65
CA ILE A 191 10.99 14.37 7.14
C ILE A 191 11.96 15.30 7.89
N SER A 192 11.49 16.05 8.88
CA SER A 192 12.26 17.05 9.63
C SER A 192 13.39 16.47 10.50
N GLN A 193 13.38 15.16 10.74
CA GLN A 193 14.32 14.46 11.61
C GLN A 193 14.91 13.21 10.94
N ILE A 194 14.90 13.15 9.60
CA ILE A 194 15.53 12.03 8.89
C ILE A 194 17.00 11.96 9.28
N ARG A 195 17.45 10.76 9.62
CA ARG A 195 18.85 10.47 9.96
C ARG A 195 19.58 9.88 8.77
N LYS A 196 20.91 10.04 8.78
CA LYS A 196 21.79 9.29 7.87
C LYS A 196 21.62 7.80 8.11
N ALA A 197 21.85 6.98 7.09
CA ALA A 197 21.68 5.53 7.16
C ALA A 197 22.53 4.85 8.26
N ASP A 198 23.63 5.49 8.67
CA ASP A 198 24.49 5.04 9.76
C ASP A 198 24.06 5.53 11.16
N LEU A 199 22.96 6.28 11.25
CA LEU A 199 22.39 6.87 12.46
C LEU A 199 23.30 7.90 13.17
N SER A 200 24.40 8.32 12.54
CA SER A 200 25.39 9.19 13.16
C SER A 200 24.87 10.61 13.41
N ASP A 201 24.01 11.11 12.52
CA ASP A 201 23.57 12.51 12.49
C ASP A 201 22.28 12.67 11.66
N ILE A 202 21.74 13.89 11.64
CA ILE A 202 20.69 14.31 10.70
C ILE A 202 21.19 14.18 9.26
N PHE A 203 20.31 13.70 8.39
CA PHE A 203 20.56 13.67 6.96
C PHE A 203 20.32 15.05 6.35
N PRO A 204 21.31 15.65 5.64
CA PRO A 204 21.16 16.96 5.06
C PRO A 204 20.20 16.90 3.85
N LEU A 205 19.00 17.43 4.02
CA LEU A 205 18.02 17.51 2.93
C LEU A 205 18.35 18.73 2.05
N THR A 206 18.72 18.50 0.79
CA THR A 206 19.02 19.54 -0.21
C THR A 206 18.02 19.52 -1.38
N GLU A 207 18.03 20.57 -2.19
CA GLU A 207 17.09 20.80 -3.31
C GLU A 207 17.16 19.74 -4.43
N GLU A 208 18.32 19.12 -4.63
CA GLU A 208 18.58 18.18 -5.74
C GLU A 208 18.30 16.72 -5.39
N LEU A 209 17.84 16.44 -4.17
CA LEU A 209 17.64 15.07 -3.73
C LEU A 209 16.46 14.40 -4.45
N ILE A 210 16.77 13.26 -5.05
CA ILE A 210 15.77 12.34 -5.59
C ILE A 210 15.27 11.45 -4.47
N ALA A 211 13.96 11.48 -4.26
CA ALA A 211 13.23 10.64 -3.33
C ALA A 211 12.40 9.60 -4.10
N LYS A 212 12.26 8.41 -3.53
CA LYS A 212 11.36 7.36 -4.02
C LYS A 212 10.34 6.99 -2.95
N LEU A 213 9.06 7.14 -3.27
CA LEU A 213 7.98 6.47 -2.56
C LEU A 213 7.77 5.06 -3.11
N THR A 214 7.64 4.09 -2.21
CA THR A 214 7.17 2.74 -2.52
C THR A 214 5.93 2.48 -1.67
N ILE A 215 4.83 2.18 -2.32
CA ILE A 215 3.54 1.91 -1.69
C ILE A 215 3.34 0.40 -1.72
N ASN A 216 3.00 -0.16 -0.56
CA ASN A 216 2.69 -1.57 -0.45
C ASN A 216 1.40 -1.76 0.33
N SER A 217 0.43 -2.46 -0.28
CA SER A 217 -0.84 -2.82 0.34
C SER A 217 -1.24 -4.26 0.00
N ASP A 218 -2.32 -4.72 0.63
CA ASP A 218 -2.98 -5.99 0.31
C ASP A 218 -3.56 -6.02 -1.11
N LYS A 219 -3.82 -4.86 -1.72
CA LYS A 219 -4.40 -4.72 -3.05
C LYS A 219 -3.38 -4.54 -4.17
N GLY A 220 -2.12 -4.26 -3.84
CA GLY A 220 -1.06 -4.10 -4.82
C GLY A 220 0.06 -3.20 -4.36
N ASN A 221 0.93 -2.85 -5.31
CA ASN A 221 2.06 -1.97 -5.08
C ASN A 221 2.04 -0.80 -6.08
N ALA A 222 2.72 0.29 -5.74
CA ALA A 222 3.00 1.39 -6.64
C ALA A 222 4.33 2.04 -6.25
N SER A 223 4.93 2.80 -7.15
CA SER A 223 6.11 3.60 -6.81
C SER A 223 6.08 4.98 -7.45
N VAL A 224 6.68 5.95 -6.77
CA VAL A 224 6.80 7.33 -7.27
C VAL A 224 8.21 7.82 -7.05
N ILE A 225 8.85 8.38 -8.07
CA ILE A 225 10.17 9.02 -7.97
C ILE A 225 10.00 10.52 -8.22
N PHE A 226 10.61 11.37 -7.40
CA PHE A 226 10.41 12.82 -7.46
C PHE A 226 11.57 13.59 -6.81
N ASN A 227 11.74 14.85 -7.18
CA ASN A 227 12.67 15.77 -6.53
C ASN A 227 12.04 16.35 -5.25
N LEU A 228 12.73 16.27 -4.13
CA LEU A 228 12.14 16.53 -2.80
C LEU A 228 11.55 17.94 -2.63
N GLN A 229 12.19 18.99 -3.16
CA GLN A 229 11.71 20.38 -3.02
C GLN A 229 11.01 20.94 -4.27
N ASN A 230 11.27 20.37 -5.45
CA ASN A 230 10.75 20.90 -6.72
C ASN A 230 9.37 20.36 -7.10
N ASN A 231 8.71 19.62 -6.21
CA ASN A 231 7.41 19.01 -6.47
C ASN A 231 6.30 19.68 -5.66
N PRO A 232 5.08 19.79 -6.23
CA PRO A 232 3.94 20.30 -5.49
C PRO A 232 3.65 19.40 -4.28
N ILE A 233 3.47 20.01 -3.12
CA ILE A 233 2.98 19.36 -1.91
C ILE A 233 1.56 19.89 -1.67
N PRO A 234 0.52 19.03 -1.60
CA PRO A 234 0.57 17.57 -1.63
C PRO A 234 0.94 17.01 -3.02
N LEU A 235 1.57 15.84 -3.01
CA LEU A 235 1.86 15.07 -4.22
C LEU A 235 0.56 14.74 -4.97
N PRO A 236 0.60 14.56 -6.31
CA PRO A 236 -0.55 14.10 -7.07
C PRO A 236 -1.03 12.73 -6.56
N SER A 237 -2.31 12.44 -6.74
CA SER A 237 -2.92 11.17 -6.31
C SER A 237 -2.24 9.99 -7.00
N ILE A 238 -1.78 9.02 -6.19
CA ILE A 238 -1.01 7.86 -6.63
C ILE A 238 -1.95 6.70 -6.86
N LYS A 239 -1.97 6.15 -8.08
CA LYS A 239 -2.78 4.98 -8.42
C LYS A 239 -2.01 3.69 -8.13
N LEU A 240 -2.62 2.76 -7.40
CA LEU A 240 -2.07 1.42 -7.22
C LEU A 240 -1.85 0.74 -8.59
N GLY A 241 -0.75 -0.01 -8.69
CA GLY A 241 -0.34 -0.71 -9.91
C GLY A 241 0.40 0.17 -10.92
N GLN A 242 0.70 1.43 -10.60
CA GLN A 242 1.43 2.34 -11.48
C GLN A 242 2.75 2.80 -10.85
N ASP A 243 3.77 2.90 -11.70
CA ASP A 243 5.03 3.57 -11.39
C ASP A 243 5.03 4.96 -12.03
N LEU A 244 5.28 5.99 -11.23
CA LEU A 244 5.24 7.39 -11.63
C LEU A 244 6.61 8.04 -11.46
N ASP A 245 7.10 8.68 -12.51
CA ASP A 245 8.32 9.47 -12.45
C ASP A 245 7.96 10.96 -12.61
N LEU A 246 8.16 11.72 -11.53
CA LEU A 246 7.98 13.18 -11.45
C LEU A 246 9.31 13.94 -11.51
N THR A 247 10.43 13.24 -11.71
CA THR A 247 11.73 13.89 -11.96
C THR A 247 11.86 14.35 -13.40
N ILE A 248 11.18 13.64 -14.31
CA ILE A 248 10.93 14.12 -15.64
C ILE A 248 9.83 15.19 -15.56
N PRO A 249 10.01 16.38 -16.16
CA PRO A 249 8.89 17.28 -16.35
C PRO A 249 7.80 16.47 -17.04
N PHE A 250 6.55 16.57 -16.58
CA PHE A 250 5.43 15.98 -17.30
C PHE A 250 5.66 16.32 -18.77
N LYS A 251 5.96 15.29 -19.57
CA LYS A 251 5.79 15.42 -20.99
C LYS A 251 4.28 15.53 -21.08
N THR A 252 3.76 16.75 -20.95
CA THR A 252 2.49 17.08 -21.59
C THR A 252 2.67 16.43 -22.95
N PRO A 253 1.86 15.43 -23.34
CA PRO A 253 1.91 15.03 -24.72
C PRO A 253 1.80 16.36 -25.46
N THR A 254 2.86 16.76 -26.16
CA THR A 254 2.73 17.83 -27.14
C THR A 254 1.52 17.37 -27.91
N PRO A 255 0.39 18.09 -27.85
CA PRO A 255 -0.83 17.59 -28.45
C PRO A 255 -0.42 17.25 -29.86
N SER A 256 -0.44 15.95 -30.20
CA SER A 256 -0.17 15.52 -31.56
C SER A 256 -1.45 15.81 -32.31
N SER A 257 -1.78 17.09 -32.37
CA SER A 257 -2.77 17.67 -33.26
C SER A 257 -2.30 17.25 -34.65
N THR A 258 -3.14 16.51 -35.35
CA THR A 258 -2.88 16.28 -36.78
C THR A 258 -2.76 17.65 -37.46
N ILE A 259 -2.01 17.78 -38.57
CA ILE A 259 -1.85 19.06 -39.29
C ILE A 259 -3.23 19.71 -39.56
N LYS A 260 -4.24 18.88 -39.84
CA LYS A 260 -5.63 19.29 -40.05
C LYS A 260 -6.31 19.88 -38.81
N ASP A 261 -5.93 19.43 -37.61
CA ASP A 261 -6.45 19.97 -36.35
C ASP A 261 -5.80 21.31 -35.99
N LEU A 262 -4.50 21.48 -36.26
CA LEU A 262 -3.82 22.77 -36.06
C LEU A 262 -4.42 23.83 -36.99
N ASP A 263 -4.57 23.52 -38.28
CA ASP A 263 -5.14 24.47 -39.25
C ASP A 263 -6.55 24.96 -38.86
N LYS A 264 -7.31 24.14 -38.12
CA LYS A 264 -8.70 24.42 -37.75
C LYS A 264 -8.87 25.01 -36.34
N TYR A 265 -8.07 24.60 -35.37
CA TYR A 265 -8.30 24.91 -33.95
C TYR A 265 -7.16 25.70 -33.28
N ASP A 266 -6.03 25.90 -33.94
CA ASP A 266 -4.97 26.81 -33.49
C ASP A 266 -5.24 28.20 -34.10
N LEU A 267 -5.98 29.02 -33.37
CA LEU A 267 -6.47 30.32 -33.84
C LEU A 267 -5.38 31.40 -33.72
N ASN A 268 -4.44 31.25 -32.78
CA ASN A 268 -3.32 32.17 -32.61
C ASN A 268 -2.05 31.76 -33.38
N ASN A 269 -2.04 30.57 -34.00
CA ASN A 269 -0.92 29.95 -34.73
C ASN A 269 0.33 29.74 -33.86
N ASP A 270 0.16 29.42 -32.57
CA ASP A 270 1.27 29.15 -31.64
C ASP A 270 1.74 27.68 -31.64
N GLY A 271 1.12 26.84 -32.46
CA GLY A 271 1.39 25.42 -32.59
C GLY A 271 0.71 24.55 -31.53
N LYS A 272 -0.19 25.10 -30.72
CA LYS A 272 -0.93 24.39 -29.67
C LYS A 272 -2.41 24.76 -29.76
N ILE A 273 -3.27 23.84 -29.34
CA ILE A 273 -4.71 24.10 -29.18
C ILE A 273 -4.99 24.13 -27.68
N ASN A 274 -5.25 25.32 -27.13
CA ASN A 274 -5.38 25.51 -25.69
C ASN A 274 -6.37 26.63 -25.30
N ALA A 275 -6.34 27.05 -24.03
CA ALA A 275 -7.24 28.09 -23.51
C ALA A 275 -7.10 29.45 -24.24
N ALA A 276 -5.95 29.73 -24.85
CA ALA A 276 -5.74 30.92 -25.67
C ALA A 276 -6.64 30.91 -26.93
N ASP A 277 -6.76 29.77 -27.61
CA ASP A 277 -7.64 29.61 -28.77
C ASP A 277 -9.12 29.66 -28.35
N HIS A 278 -9.46 29.06 -27.21
CA HIS A 278 -10.78 29.18 -26.61
C HIS A 278 -11.16 30.66 -26.37
N ALA A 279 -10.23 31.48 -25.88
CA ALA A 279 -10.47 32.90 -25.67
C ALA A 279 -10.71 33.66 -26.99
N ILE A 280 -10.09 33.25 -28.10
CA ILE A 280 -10.30 33.87 -29.42
C ILE A 280 -11.72 33.59 -29.93
N VAL A 281 -12.25 32.38 -29.72
CA VAL A 281 -13.65 32.07 -30.04
C VAL A 281 -14.58 33.01 -29.28
N LEU A 282 -14.38 33.14 -27.95
CA LEU A 282 -15.16 34.03 -27.09
C LEU A 282 -15.11 35.51 -27.51
N GLN A 283 -13.95 36.00 -27.95
CA GLN A 283 -13.76 37.39 -28.36
C GLN A 283 -14.45 37.74 -29.68
N ASN A 284 -14.82 36.74 -30.48
CA ASN A 284 -15.39 36.91 -31.81
C ASN A 284 -16.89 36.59 -31.90
N PHE A 285 -17.57 36.36 -30.77
CA PHE A 285 -19.00 36.04 -30.71
C PHE A 285 -19.86 37.04 -31.50
N GLY A 286 -20.77 36.50 -32.33
CA GLY A 286 -21.73 37.26 -33.11
C GLY A 286 -21.56 37.09 -34.63
N LYS A 287 -22.39 37.84 -35.38
CA LYS A 287 -22.54 37.69 -36.84
C LYS A 287 -21.44 38.36 -37.69
N ASN A 288 -20.52 39.09 -37.05
CA ASN A 288 -19.42 39.81 -37.70
C ASN A 288 -18.12 39.59 -36.90
N PRO A 289 -17.58 38.37 -36.89
CA PRO A 289 -16.33 38.09 -36.18
C PRO A 289 -15.18 38.89 -36.81
N LYS A 290 -14.27 39.41 -35.97
CA LYS A 290 -13.04 40.06 -36.44
C LYS A 290 -12.08 39.03 -37.03
N ASP A 291 -12.08 37.84 -36.46
CA ASP A 291 -11.37 36.67 -36.96
C ASP A 291 -12.37 35.63 -37.46
N LYS A 292 -12.41 35.45 -38.78
CA LYS A 292 -13.30 34.47 -39.42
C LYS A 292 -12.93 33.02 -39.05
N LYS A 293 -11.71 32.77 -38.56
CA LYS A 293 -11.29 31.43 -38.12
C LYS A 293 -12.00 31.00 -36.82
N ALA A 294 -12.57 31.95 -36.07
CA ALA A 294 -13.33 31.65 -34.86
C ALA A 294 -14.69 30.96 -35.14
N ASP A 295 -15.16 30.99 -36.39
CA ASP A 295 -16.32 30.23 -36.87
C ASP A 295 -15.84 28.83 -37.29
N LEU A 296 -15.87 27.91 -36.32
CA LEU A 296 -15.29 26.57 -36.45
C LEU A 296 -16.21 25.61 -37.20
N ASN A 297 -17.50 25.92 -37.25
CA ASN A 297 -18.50 25.13 -37.96
C ASN A 297 -18.85 25.69 -39.35
N GLU A 298 -18.31 26.86 -39.70
CA GLU A 298 -18.45 27.58 -40.97
C GLU A 298 -19.91 27.96 -41.32
N ASP A 299 -20.74 28.24 -40.30
CA ASP A 299 -22.14 28.63 -40.47
C ASP A 299 -22.35 30.17 -40.59
N GLY A 300 -21.27 30.94 -40.54
CA GLY A 300 -21.25 32.39 -40.70
C GLY A 300 -21.52 33.18 -39.42
N VAL A 301 -21.66 32.51 -38.27
CA VAL A 301 -21.90 33.14 -36.96
C VAL A 301 -21.04 32.45 -35.91
N VAL A 302 -20.24 33.21 -35.15
CA VAL A 302 -19.53 32.63 -34.01
C VAL A 302 -20.47 32.58 -32.81
N ASP A 303 -20.85 31.37 -32.41
CA ASP A 303 -21.79 31.14 -31.32
C ASP A 303 -21.39 30.01 -30.37
N GLN A 304 -22.33 29.55 -29.55
CA GLN A 304 -22.11 28.52 -28.55
C GLN A 304 -21.67 27.17 -29.15
N LYS A 305 -22.00 26.89 -30.41
CA LYS A 305 -21.57 25.66 -31.11
C LYS A 305 -20.08 25.68 -31.38
N ASP A 306 -19.51 26.81 -31.78
CA ASP A 306 -18.06 26.94 -31.98
C ASP A 306 -17.31 26.79 -30.67
N LEU A 307 -17.82 27.42 -29.61
CA LEU A 307 -17.27 27.26 -28.27
C LEU A 307 -17.31 25.81 -27.79
N TYR A 308 -18.38 25.08 -28.11
CA TYR A 308 -18.51 23.66 -27.78
C TYR A 308 -17.49 22.80 -28.56
N LEU A 309 -17.30 23.06 -29.86
CA LEU A 309 -16.29 22.36 -30.68
C LEU A 309 -14.87 22.59 -30.15
N MET A 310 -14.54 23.84 -29.79
CA MET A 310 -13.24 24.19 -29.21
C MET A 310 -13.03 23.52 -27.84
N ALA A 311 -14.07 23.51 -26.99
CA ALA A 311 -14.02 22.88 -25.68
C ALA A 311 -13.86 21.35 -25.77
N GLN A 312 -14.56 20.69 -26.71
CA GLN A 312 -14.39 19.27 -26.99
C GLN A 312 -12.95 18.97 -27.40
N LYS A 313 -12.41 19.74 -28.34
CA LYS A 313 -11.04 19.52 -28.84
C LYS A 313 -9.97 19.75 -27.75
N THR A 314 -10.12 20.81 -26.96
CA THR A 314 -9.24 21.08 -25.83
C THR A 314 -9.30 19.96 -24.78
N LYS A 315 -10.49 19.41 -24.53
CA LYS A 315 -10.70 18.30 -23.58
C LYS A 315 -10.12 16.97 -24.07
N GLU A 316 -10.24 16.67 -25.36
CA GLU A 316 -9.62 15.50 -25.99
C GLU A 316 -8.09 15.53 -25.82
N LEU A 317 -7.49 16.70 -26.00
CA LEU A 317 -6.04 16.89 -25.88
C LEU A 317 -5.55 16.98 -24.42
N GLY A 318 -6.40 17.43 -23.50
CA GLY A 318 -6.09 17.50 -22.06
C GLY A 318 -6.39 16.23 -21.26
N SER A 319 -7.02 15.22 -21.87
CA SER A 319 -7.34 13.92 -21.23
C SER A 319 -6.36 12.80 -21.61
N GLN A 320 -5.21 13.14 -22.22
CA GLN A 320 -4.16 12.20 -22.62
C GLN A 320 -2.84 12.52 -21.93
#